data_AF-A0A242N480-F1
#
_entry.id   AF-A0A242N480-F1
#
_cell.length_a   1.000
_cell.length_b   1.000
_cell.length_c   1.000
_cell.angle_alpha   90.00
_cell.angle_beta   90.00
_cell.angle_gamma   90.00
#
_symmetry.space_group_name_H-M   'P 1'
#
loop_
_entity.id
_entity.type
_entity.pdbx_description
1 polymer ?
#
loop_
_entity_poly.entity_id
_entity_poly.type
_entity_poly.pdbx_seq_one_letter_code
_entity_poly.pdbx_strand_id
1 'polypeptide(L)'
;MTWTATDGQQIRPPEERARSLNAALTQLCIRSRGNSLWRGTQLARAHGRTVDTGYAALSAELPGGGWPLGTMTELLLQQAGVGEMRLLGPAMAAVSNKRSIALIAP
;
A
#
# COMPACT_ATOMS: atom_id res chain seq x y z
N MET A 1 3.23 -33.22 -12.81
CA MET A 1 4.12 -33.27 -11.63
C MET A 1 3.24 -33.28 -10.39
N THR A 2 3.04 -34.45 -9.80
CA THR A 2 2.11 -34.68 -8.67
C THR A 2 2.83 -34.45 -7.35
N TRP A 3 2.37 -33.49 -6.55
CA TRP A 3 2.89 -33.18 -5.22
C TRP A 3 2.31 -34.16 -4.19
N THR A 4 3.03 -35.22 -3.86
CA THR A 4 2.66 -36.14 -2.77
C THR A 4 3.50 -35.82 -1.53
N ALA A 5 2.85 -35.45 -0.41
CA ALA A 5 3.49 -35.53 0.89
C ALA A 5 3.60 -36.99 1.33
N THR A 6 4.66 -37.31 2.05
CA THR A 6 5.08 -38.66 2.49
C THR A 6 4.10 -39.37 3.44
N ASP A 7 2.92 -38.80 3.68
CA ASP A 7 1.93 -39.28 4.64
C ASP A 7 0.51 -39.19 4.04
N GLY A 8 0.23 -39.92 2.96
CA GLY A 8 -1.13 -40.17 2.41
C GLY A 8 -2.04 -38.97 2.06
N GLN A 9 -1.61 -37.75 2.36
CA GLN A 9 -2.40 -36.54 2.29
C GLN A 9 -2.09 -35.86 0.97
N GLN A 10 -3.04 -35.95 0.05
CA GLN A 10 -2.93 -35.32 -1.26
C GLN A 10 -2.90 -33.80 -1.07
N ILE A 11 -1.70 -33.23 -1.12
CA ILE A 11 -1.51 -31.79 -1.03
C ILE A 11 -2.00 -31.21 -2.36
N ARG A 12 -3.09 -30.44 -2.31
CA ARG A 12 -3.57 -29.69 -3.47
C ARG A 12 -2.41 -28.88 -4.08
N PRO A 13 -2.30 -28.81 -5.40
CA PRO A 13 -1.21 -28.10 -6.02
C PRO A 13 -1.27 -26.60 -5.64
N PRO A 14 -0.10 -25.91 -5.55
CA PRO A 14 0.02 -24.58 -4.93
C PRO A 14 -0.94 -23.52 -5.50
N GLU A 15 -1.20 -23.58 -6.81
CA GLU A 15 -2.11 -22.68 -7.52
C GLU A 15 -3.57 -22.85 -7.11
N GLU A 16 -3.98 -24.08 -6.79
CA GLU A 16 -5.34 -24.39 -6.35
C GLU A 16 -5.54 -24.01 -4.87
N ARG A 17 -4.49 -24.14 -4.06
CA ARG A 17 -4.44 -23.64 -2.68
C ARG A 17 -4.55 -22.11 -2.66
N ALA A 18 -3.78 -21.41 -3.49
CA ALA A 18 -3.82 -19.96 -3.61
C ALA A 18 -5.20 -19.45 -4.10
N ARG A 19 -5.80 -20.13 -5.09
CA ARG A 19 -7.14 -19.79 -5.59
C ARG A 19 -8.22 -20.00 -4.54
N SER A 20 -8.15 -21.10 -3.80
CA SER A 20 -9.08 -21.42 -2.70
C SER A 20 -8.97 -20.39 -1.57
N LEU A 21 -7.75 -19.99 -1.21
CA LEU A 21 -7.50 -18.97 -0.19
C LEU A 21 -8.05 -17.61 -0.64
N ASN A 22 -7.81 -17.19 -1.88
CA ASN A 22 -8.34 -15.93 -2.40
C ASN A 22 -9.88 -15.93 -2.45
N ALA A 23 -10.51 -17.05 -2.79
CA ALA A 23 -11.98 -17.19 -2.75
C ALA A 23 -12.53 -17.05 -1.33
N ALA A 24 -11.92 -17.72 -0.35
CA ALA A 24 -12.30 -17.62 1.07
C ALA A 24 -12.13 -16.19 1.62
N LEU A 25 -11.00 -15.55 1.30
CA LEU A 25 -10.75 -14.14 1.64
C LEU A 25 -11.79 -13.21 1.00
N THR A 26 -12.30 -13.54 -0.19
CA THR A 26 -13.32 -12.72 -0.88
C THR A 26 -14.65 -12.81 -0.15
N GLN A 27 -15.05 -14.02 0.24
CA GLN A 27 -16.27 -14.22 1.02
C GLN A 27 -16.21 -13.54 2.38
N LEU A 28 -15.04 -13.53 3.03
CA LEU A 28 -14.84 -12.83 4.29
C LEU A 28 -14.96 -11.30 4.12
N CYS A 29 -14.38 -10.70 3.07
CA CYS A 29 -14.57 -9.29 2.73
C CYS A 29 -16.06 -8.91 2.56
N ILE A 30 -16.81 -9.75 1.83
CA ILE A 30 -18.24 -9.51 1.56
C ILE A 30 -19.04 -9.56 2.86
N ARG A 31 -18.75 -10.55 3.71
CA ARG A 31 -19.44 -10.72 5.01
C ARG A 31 -19.12 -9.59 6.00
N SER A 32 -17.90 -9.06 5.96
CA SER A 32 -17.43 -8.08 6.94
C SER A 32 -17.74 -6.63 6.60
N ARG A 33 -18.63 -6.38 5.61
CA ARG A 33 -18.96 -5.02 5.15
C ARG A 33 -17.69 -4.22 4.79
N GLY A 34 -16.78 -4.87 4.05
CA GLY A 34 -15.79 -4.19 3.20
C GLY A 34 -14.46 -3.80 3.83
N ASN A 35 -14.31 -3.74 5.16
CA ASN A 35 -13.13 -3.10 5.77
C ASN A 35 -12.36 -3.95 6.81
N SER A 36 -12.78 -5.17 7.15
CA SER A 36 -12.07 -5.95 8.17
C SER A 36 -10.93 -6.81 7.62
N LEU A 37 -10.74 -6.86 6.29
CA LEU A 37 -9.74 -7.69 5.65
C LEU A 37 -8.90 -6.84 4.71
N TRP A 38 -7.63 -6.67 5.08
CA TRP A 38 -6.65 -6.03 4.22
C TRP A 38 -6.23 -6.99 3.11
N ARG A 39 -6.33 -6.56 1.85
CA ARG A 39 -5.78 -7.28 0.70
C ARG A 39 -4.68 -6.43 0.09
N GLY A 40 -3.47 -6.97 -0.03
CA GLY A 40 -2.36 -6.25 -0.68
C GLY A 40 -2.69 -5.77 -2.11
N THR A 41 -3.55 -6.49 -2.83
CA THR A 41 -4.02 -6.10 -4.17
C THR A 41 -5.00 -4.91 -4.17
N GLN A 42 -5.57 -4.53 -3.02
CA GLN A 42 -6.40 -3.32 -2.88
C GLN A 42 -5.56 -2.05 -2.70
N LEU A 43 -4.26 -2.17 -2.37
CA LEU A 43 -3.35 -1.03 -2.18
C LEU A 43 -3.26 -0.14 -3.44
N ALA A 44 -3.35 -0.74 -4.63
CA ALA A 44 -3.25 -0.04 -5.90
C ALA A 44 -4.50 0.78 -6.29
N ARG A 45 -5.60 0.68 -5.53
CA ARG A 45 -6.88 1.32 -5.88
C ARG A 45 -7.24 2.52 -5.00
N ALA A 46 -6.26 3.16 -4.37
CA ALA A 46 -6.49 4.42 -3.67
C ALA A 46 -6.79 5.54 -4.69
N HIS A 47 -8.04 5.62 -5.14
CA HIS A 47 -8.56 6.72 -5.95
C HIS A 47 -8.87 7.88 -5.00
N GLY A 48 -7.85 8.66 -4.68
CA GLY A 48 -7.94 9.83 -3.80
C GLY A 48 -7.34 11.06 -4.44
N ARG A 49 -7.61 12.23 -3.85
CA ARG A 49 -6.87 13.44 -4.21
C ARG A 49 -5.41 13.25 -3.81
N THR A 50 -4.49 13.64 -4.69
CA THR A 50 -3.05 13.59 -4.42
C THR A 50 -2.45 14.99 -4.40
N VAL A 51 -1.31 15.12 -3.73
CA VAL A 51 -0.41 16.26 -3.83
C VAL A 51 0.79 15.84 -4.67
N ASP A 52 1.24 16.72 -5.55
CA ASP A 52 2.41 16.45 -6.38
C ASP A 52 3.65 16.14 -5.51
N THR A 53 4.44 15.16 -5.94
CA THR A 53 5.70 14.82 -5.29
C THR A 53 6.80 15.82 -5.63
N GLY A 54 6.71 16.49 -6.78
CA GLY A 54 7.79 17.28 -7.38
C GLY A 54 8.89 16.44 -8.04
N TYR A 55 8.73 15.10 -8.06
CA TYR A 55 9.69 14.16 -8.62
C TYR A 55 8.97 13.18 -9.56
N ALA A 56 9.13 13.37 -10.87
CA ALA A 56 8.44 12.55 -11.88
C ALA A 56 8.67 11.04 -11.71
N ALA A 57 9.89 10.63 -11.35
CA ALA A 57 10.22 9.23 -11.09
C ALA A 57 9.44 8.64 -9.91
N LEU A 58 9.24 9.41 -8.83
CA LEU A 58 8.44 8.97 -7.68
C LEU A 58 6.95 8.96 -8.01
N SER A 59 6.46 9.99 -8.70
CA SER A 59 5.07 10.07 -9.12
C SER A 59 4.64 8.87 -9.98
N ALA A 60 5.52 8.33 -10.82
CA ALA A 60 5.22 7.14 -11.62
C ALA A 60 4.97 5.88 -10.78
N GLU A 61 5.59 5.79 -9.60
CA GLU A 61 5.49 4.62 -8.70
C GLU A 61 4.32 4.74 -7.71
N LEU A 62 3.79 5.95 -7.48
CA LEU A 62 2.71 6.16 -6.53
C LEU A 62 1.33 6.02 -7.21
N PRO A 63 0.38 5.28 -6.59
CA PRO A 63 -1.00 5.27 -7.04
C PRO A 63 -1.57 6.68 -7.13
N GLY A 64 -2.05 7.08 -8.32
CA GLY A 64 -2.60 8.42 -8.54
C GLY A 64 -1.55 9.53 -8.74
N GLY A 65 -0.27 9.20 -8.90
CA GLY A 65 0.74 10.15 -9.36
C GLY A 65 1.32 11.07 -8.29
N GLY A 66 0.97 10.87 -7.02
CA GLY A 66 1.33 11.79 -5.95
C GLY A 66 1.07 11.27 -4.53
N TRP A 67 1.36 12.11 -3.55
CA TRP A 67 1.11 11.83 -2.14
C TRP A 67 -0.40 11.82 -1.87
N PRO A 68 -0.99 10.70 -1.43
CA PRO A 68 -2.42 10.63 -1.20
C PRO A 68 -2.85 11.50 0.00
N LEU A 69 -3.93 12.26 -0.19
CA LEU A 69 -4.52 13.11 0.84
C LEU A 69 -5.59 12.36 1.64
N GLY A 70 -5.68 12.67 2.93
CA GLY A 70 -6.66 12.04 3.83
C GLY A 70 -6.28 10.61 4.23
N THR A 71 -5.04 10.22 3.96
CA THR A 71 -4.47 8.92 4.30
C THR A 71 -3.13 9.11 5.02
N MET A 72 -2.71 8.10 5.76
CA MET A 72 -1.38 8.05 6.35
C MET A 72 -0.39 7.47 5.33
N THR A 73 0.74 8.14 5.14
CA THR A 73 1.86 7.65 4.32
C THR A 73 3.05 7.39 5.24
N GLU A 74 3.63 6.20 5.15
CA GLU A 74 4.81 5.80 5.91
C GLU A 74 6.00 5.64 4.95
N LEU A 75 7.14 6.25 5.29
CA LEU A 75 8.38 6.15 4.51
C LEU A 75 9.30 5.14 5.19
N LEU A 76 9.48 3.99 4.55
CA LEU A 76 10.43 2.96 4.99
C LEU A 76 11.82 3.30 4.48
N LEU A 77 12.67 3.79 5.38
CA LEU A 77 13.98 4.34 5.06
C LEU A 77 15.06 3.41 5.61
N GLN A 78 16.18 3.32 4.91
CA GLN A 78 17.32 2.51 5.36
C GLN A 78 17.95 3.07 6.64
N GLN A 79 18.02 4.40 6.74
CA GLN A 79 18.53 5.12 7.90
C GLN A 79 17.93 6.52 7.93
N ALA A 80 17.84 7.13 9.11
CA ALA A 80 17.37 8.50 9.25
C ALA A 80 18.37 9.50 8.65
N GLY A 81 17.86 10.57 8.03
CA GLY A 81 18.67 11.67 7.50
C GLY A 81 19.16 11.46 6.07
N VAL A 82 18.60 10.49 5.34
CA VAL A 82 18.93 10.27 3.91
C VAL A 82 18.35 11.33 2.98
N GLY A 83 17.55 12.26 3.51
CA GLY A 83 16.94 13.35 2.76
C GLY A 83 15.42 13.27 2.70
N GLU A 84 14.78 12.67 3.70
CA GLU A 84 13.31 12.59 3.83
C GLU A 84 12.66 13.98 3.73
N MET A 85 13.26 14.97 4.40
CA MET A 85 12.75 16.34 4.38
C MET A 85 12.90 17.00 3.01
N ARG A 86 13.94 16.65 2.24
CA ARG A 86 14.12 17.09 0.86
C ARG A 86 13.13 16.41 -0.09
N LEU A 87 12.85 15.13 0.14
CA LEU A 87 11.84 14.37 -0.59
C LEU A 87 10.44 14.96 -0.37
N LEU A 88 10.12 15.36 0.86
CA LEU A 88 8.81 15.94 1.21
C LEU A 88 8.71 17.44 0.90
N GLY A 89 9.84 18.13 0.66
CA GLY A 89 9.92 19.57 0.44
C GLY A 89 8.91 20.13 -0.58
N PRO A 90 8.85 19.60 -1.83
CA PRO A 90 7.92 20.10 -2.84
C PRO A 90 6.45 19.96 -2.41
N ALA A 91 6.10 18.81 -1.80
CA ALA A 91 4.75 18.55 -1.33
C ALA A 91 4.37 19.48 -0.17
N MET A 92 5.29 19.73 0.78
CA MET A 92 5.10 20.69 1.86
C MET A 92 4.90 22.11 1.34
N ALA A 93 5.72 22.56 0.37
CA ALA A 93 5.56 23.87 -0.25
C ALA A 93 4.23 24.01 -1.01
N ALA A 94 3.75 22.94 -1.65
CA ALA A 94 2.48 22.93 -2.35
C ALA A 94 1.27 23.10 -1.39
N VAL A 95 1.37 22.63 -0.15
CA VAL A 95 0.28 22.70 0.84
C VAL A 95 0.41 23.83 1.85
N SER A 96 1.61 24.37 2.08
CA SER A 96 1.89 25.38 3.12
C SER A 96 1.07 26.65 2.97
N ASN A 97 0.67 27.01 1.75
CA ASN A 97 -0.18 28.17 1.48
C ASN A 97 -1.66 27.96 1.83
N LYS A 98 -2.08 26.71 2.07
CA LYS A 98 -3.49 26.33 2.30
C LYS A 98 -3.73 25.59 3.62
N ARG A 99 -2.66 25.08 4.25
CA ARG A 99 -2.70 24.20 5.41
C ARG A 99 -1.49 24.47 6.31
N SER A 100 -1.70 24.45 7.62
CA SER A 100 -0.60 24.42 8.58
C SER A 100 0.10 23.05 8.55
N ILE A 101 1.41 23.05 8.72
CA ILE A 101 2.24 21.85 8.80
C ILE A 101 2.75 21.73 10.23
N ALA A 102 2.66 20.54 10.81
CA ALA A 102 3.19 20.23 12.14
C ALA A 102 4.24 19.14 12.04
N LEU A 103 5.34 19.31 12.77
CA LEU A 103 6.39 18.30 12.97
C LEU A 103 6.32 17.86 14.44
N ILE A 104 6.15 16.57 14.67
CA ILE A 104 6.03 16.01 16.03
C ILE A 104 7.29 15.20 16.31
N ALA A 105 8.06 15.63 17.31
CA ALA A 105 9.35 15.02 17.68
C ALA A 105 10.31 14.80 16.47
N PRO A 106 10.71 15.88 15.78
CA PRO A 106 11.57 15.81 14.59
C PRO A 106 13.03 15.42 14.89
#